data_AF-A0A965IZG3-F1
#
_entry.id   AF-A0A965IZG3-F1
#
_cell.length_a   1.000
_cell.length_b   1.000
_cell.length_c   1.000
_cell.angle_alpha   90.00
_cell.angle_beta   90.00
_cell.angle_gamma   90.00
#
_symmetry.space_group_name_H-M   'P 1'
#
loop_
_entity.id
_entity.type
_entity.pdbx_description
1 polymer ?
#
loop_
_entity_poly.entity_id
_entity_poly.type
_entity_poly.pdbx_seq_one_letter_code
_entity_poly.pdbx_strand_id
1 'polypeptide(L)' 'PLRRAIQRNIEDVLSEKILYKEFNAGQIIVVDTEDDPENQGKKRFAFRAVEGFQVPEGTVLAETTDGNTATE' A
#
# COMPACT_ATOMS: atom_id res chain seq x y z
N PRO A 1 13.18 15.89 8.91
CA PRO A 1 13.07 16.39 7.51
C PRO A 1 12.61 15.32 6.52
N LEU A 2 13.30 14.16 6.47
CA LEU A 2 12.99 13.09 5.49
C LEU A 2 11.58 12.49 5.64
N ARG A 3 11.15 12.20 6.88
CA ARG A 3 9.79 11.72 7.16
C ARG A 3 8.71 12.64 6.58
N ARG A 4 8.88 13.96 6.72
CA ARG A 4 7.96 14.96 6.17
C ARG A 4 8.00 15.02 4.64
N ALA A 5 9.15 14.76 4.04
CA ALA A 5 9.27 14.67 2.59
C ALA A 5 8.54 13.44 2.05
N ILE A 6 8.67 12.29 2.71
CA ILE A 6 7.94 11.07 2.33
C ILE A 6 6.43 11.28 2.49
N GLN A 7 6.00 11.82 3.64
CA GLN A 7 4.60 12.17 3.88
C GLN A 7 4.03 13.03 2.73
N ARG A 8 4.70 14.15 2.45
CA ARG A 8 4.19 15.15 1.50
C ARG A 8 4.26 14.70 0.04
N ASN A 9 5.33 14.01 -0.36
CA ASN A 9 5.54 13.67 -1.77
C ASN A 9 4.95 12.30 -2.15
N ILE A 10 4.74 11.41 -1.18
CA ILE A 10 4.26 10.05 -1.43
C ILE A 10 2.91 9.83 -0.77
N GLU A 11 2.81 10.00 0.55
CA GLU A 11 1.60 9.62 1.30
C GLU A 11 0.39 10.50 0.99
N ASP A 12 0.59 11.82 0.89
CA ASP A 12 -0.47 12.77 0.55
C ASP A 12 -1.04 12.47 -0.87
N VAL A 13 -0.15 12.28 -1.86
CA VAL A 13 -0.52 11.96 -3.24
C VAL A 13 -1.23 10.61 -3.32
N LEU A 14 -0.74 9.60 -2.59
CA LEU A 14 -1.35 8.28 -2.57
C LEU A 14 -2.75 8.32 -1.95
N SER A 15 -2.94 9.13 -0.91
CA SER A 15 -4.23 9.31 -0.25
C SER A 15 -5.28 9.89 -1.19
N GLU A 16 -4.89 10.89 -1.99
CA GLU A 16 -5.78 11.45 -3.03
C GLU A 16 -6.16 10.40 -4.08
N LYS A 17 -5.19 9.62 -4.58
CA LYS A 17 -5.44 8.57 -5.57
C LYS A 17 -6.37 7.47 -5.05
N ILE A 18 -6.22 7.08 -3.79
CA ILE A 18 -7.13 6.13 -3.13
C ILE A 18 -8.53 6.74 -2.96
N LEU A 19 -8.61 8.01 -2.56
CA LEU A 19 -9.89 8.72 -2.42
C LEU A 19 -10.66 8.76 -3.75
N TYR A 20 -9.96 8.95 -4.87
CA TYR A 20 -10.53 8.93 -6.21
C TYR A 20 -10.70 7.53 -6.81
N LYS A 21 -10.45 6.47 -6.03
CA LYS A 21 -10.56 5.06 -6.45
C LYS A 21 -9.68 4.70 -7.66
N GLU A 22 -8.55 5.39 -7.85
CA GLU A 22 -7.55 5.00 -8.84
C GLU A 22 -6.82 3.71 -8.44
N PHE A 23 -6.78 3.44 -7.13
CA PHE A 23 -6.22 2.23 -6.54
C PHE A 23 -7.25 1.51 -5.67
N ASN A 24 -7.21 0.18 -5.70
CA ASN A 24 -8.13 -0.71 -5.00
C ASN A 24 -7.41 -1.48 -3.88
N ALA A 25 -8.19 -1.95 -2.91
CA ALA A 25 -7.69 -2.82 -1.87
C ALA A 25 -7.05 -4.09 -2.45
N GLY A 26 -5.96 -4.55 -1.85
CA GLY A 26 -5.22 -5.74 -2.31
C GLY A 26 -4.22 -5.47 -3.44
N GLN A 27 -4.12 -4.25 -3.94
CA GLN A 27 -3.06 -3.88 -4.89
C GLN A 27 -1.77 -3.48 -4.16
N ILE A 28 -0.63 -3.87 -4.73
CA ILE A 28 0.68 -3.36 -4.32
C ILE A 28 0.97 -2.14 -5.18
N ILE A 29 1.26 -1.00 -4.54
CA ILE A 29 1.60 0.24 -5.25
C ILE A 29 3.12 0.39 -5.31
N VAL A 30 3.66 0.31 -6.52
CA VAL A 30 5.08 0.54 -6.79
C VAL A 30 5.30 2.02 -7.08
N VAL A 31 6.19 2.63 -6.30
CA VAL A 31 6.59 4.03 -6.46
C VAL A 31 8.01 4.09 -7.04
N ASP A 32 8.16 4.79 -8.15
CA ASP A 32 9.44 4.96 -8.86
C ASP A 32 9.61 6.42 -9.33
N THR A 33 10.70 6.72 -10.03
CA THR A 33 10.95 8.03 -10.65
C THR A 33 11.06 7.90 -12.17
N GLU A 34 10.36 8.75 -12.90
CA GLU A 34 10.42 8.85 -14.36
C GLU A 34 10.75 10.28 -14.80
N ASP A 35 11.19 10.45 -16.04
CA ASP A 35 11.48 11.77 -16.58
C ASP A 35 10.18 12.59 -16.70
N ASP A 36 10.27 13.86 -16.32
CA ASP A 36 9.13 14.76 -16.39
C ASP A 36 8.99 15.33 -17.82
N PRO A 37 7.92 14.99 -18.57
CA PRO A 37 7.73 15.51 -19.92
C PRO A 37 7.54 17.02 -19.97
N GLU A 38 7.12 17.65 -18.87
CA GLU A 38 6.90 19.09 -18.79
C GLU A 38 8.15 19.85 -18.31
N ASN A 39 9.11 19.14 -17.69
CA ASN A 39 10.33 19.73 -17.15
C ASN A 39 11.56 18.92 -17.58
N GLN A 40 12.12 19.24 -18.75
CA GLN A 40 13.33 18.59 -19.26
C GLN A 40 14.47 18.61 -18.23
N GLY A 41 15.04 17.43 -17.96
CA GLY A 41 16.12 17.24 -16.98
C GLY A 41 15.68 17.06 -15.53
N LYS A 42 14.37 17.09 -15.24
CA LYS A 42 13.81 16.74 -13.93
C LYS A 42 13.13 15.39 -13.95
N LYS A 43 13.08 14.76 -12.77
CA LYS A 43 12.32 13.53 -12.53
C LYS A 43 11.09 13.82 -11.69
N ARG A 44 10.03 13.05 -11.94
CA ARG A 44 8.79 13.04 -11.15
C ARG A 44 8.54 11.65 -10.58
N PHE A 45 7.76 11.56 -9.51
CA PHE A 45 7.33 10.28 -8.97
C PHE A 45 6.27 9.64 -9.87
N ALA A 46 6.43 8.35 -10.15
CA ALA A 46 5.47 7.51 -10.85
C ALA A 46 4.87 6.49 -9.88
N PHE A 47 3.56 6.27 -9.97
CA PHE A 47 2.84 5.33 -9.12
C PHE A 47 2.15 4.30 -10.01
N ARG A 48 2.43 3.01 -9.80
CA ARG A 48 1.87 1.91 -10.59
C ARG A 48 1.26 0.88 -9.65
N ALA A 49 0.01 0.49 -9.89
CA ALA A 49 -0.60 -0.64 -9.20
C ALA A 49 -0.20 -1.94 -9.89
N VAL A 50 0.22 -2.91 -9.10
CA VAL A 50 0.35 -4.30 -9.51
C VAL A 50 -0.60 -5.14 -8.66
N GLU A 51 -1.15 -6.21 -9.24
CA GLU A 51 -1.96 -7.15 -8.46
C GLU A 51 -1.12 -7.68 -7.30
N GLY A 52 -1.60 -7.45 -6.09
CA GLY A 52 -0.91 -7.92 -4.89
C GLY A 52 -1.06 -9.42 -4.73
N PHE A 53 -0.24 -9.98 -3.86
CA PHE A 53 -0.33 -11.37 -3.45
C PHE A 53 -1.75 -11.66 -2.95
N GLN A 54 -2.48 -12.52 -3.67
CA GLN A 54 -3.74 -13.06 -3.18
C GLN A 54 -3.42 -13.89 -1.94
N VAL A 55 -3.83 -13.40 -0.76
CA VAL A 55 -3.93 -14.28 0.41
C VAL A 55 -4.84 -15.43 0.00
N PRO A 56 -4.37 -16.69 0.07
CA PRO A 56 -5.23 -17.82 -0.22
C PRO A 56 -6.49 -17.70 0.64
N GLU A 57 -7.67 -17.88 0.05
CA GLU A 57 -8.95 -17.93 0.77
C GLU A 57 -8.92 -19.11 1.76
N GLY A 58 -8.38 -18.88 2.96
CA GLY A 58 -8.12 -19.96 3.90
C GLY A 58 -7.39 -19.60 5.18
N THR A 59 -6.78 -18.41 5.31
CA THR A 59 -6.26 -17.96 6.60
C THR A 59 -7.40 -17.54 7.53
N VAL A 60 -7.94 -18.50 8.26
CA VAL A 60 -8.58 -18.24 9.55
C VAL A 60 -7.52 -17.64 10.47
N LEU A 61 -7.72 -16.39 10.89
CA LEU A 61 -6.97 -15.81 12.01
C LEU A 61 -7.26 -16.71 13.21
N ALA A 62 -6.27 -17.49 13.63
CA ALA A 62 -6.39 -18.31 14.83
C ALA A 62 -6.62 -17.38 16.02
N GLU A 63 -7.87 -17.22 16.43
CA GLU A 63 -8.21 -16.73 17.76
C GLU A 63 -7.61 -17.73 18.76
N THR A 64 -6.68 -17.26 19.60
CA THR A 64 -6.23 -18.00 20.78
C THR A 64 -7.44 -18.28 21.65
N THR A 65 -7.94 -19.51 21.59
CA THR A 65 -8.82 -20.08 22.61
C THR A 65 -7.93 -20.92 23.52
N ASP A 66 -7.41 -20.29 24.58
CA ASP A 66 -6.77 -21.00 25.67
C ASP A 66 -7.81 -21.91 26.33
N GLY A 67 -7.65 -23.21 26.11
CA GLY A 67 -8.49 -24.25 26.70
C GLY A 67 -8.16 -24.46 28.18
N ASN A 68 -9.20 -24.58 28.99
CA ASN A 68 -9.19 -25.45 30.17
C ASN A 68 -10.61 -25.94 30.48
N THR A 69 -11.07 -26.97 29.76
CA THR A 69 -12.14 -27.83 30.26
C THR A 69 -11.51 -28.97 31.06
N ALA A 70 -11.48 -28.79 32.39
CA ALA A 70 -11.22 -29.87 33.33
C ALA A 70 -12.35 -30.89 33.24
N THR A 71 -11.97 -32.15 33.04
CA THR A 71 -12.83 -33.33 33.15
C THR A 71 -12.64 -33.88 34.56
N GLU A 72 -13.67 -33.80 35.42
CA GLU A 72 -14.12 -34.85 36.36
C GLU A 72 -15.44 -34.41 37.02
#